data_AF-A0A1Y5EW68-F1
#
_entry.id   AF-A0A1Y5EW68-F1
#
_cell.length_a   1.000
_cell.length_b   1.000
_cell.length_c   1.000
_cell.angle_alpha   90.00
_cell.angle_beta   90.00
_cell.angle_gamma   90.00
#
_symmetry.space_group_name_H-M   'P 1'
#
loop_
_entity.id
_entity.type
_entity.pdbx_description
1 polymer ?
#
loop_
_entity_poly.entity_id
_entity_poly.type
_entity_poly.pdbx_seq_one_letter_code
_entity_poly.pdbx_strand_id
1 'polypeptide(L)'
;MNSPSKLFLSSLVAKDNLVTLIITLLFISITLISLSLIAGGGYQQYLDNIQAVTAITAASSIIAILMAIRLCYSPVKTLKSSLDNMEIQNRHNQDAILRLLDEMGDLADGDLTVSATVTEDITGAIADSVNYTIDALRNLVEQINSTTLQVASAAQETQATALHLTDASDHQSQQITEVTSAITQMAASIELVSENASQSSDVAQQSVALAVQGNAAVKKSINGMDNIREQIQETSKRIKRLGESS
;
A
#
# COMPACT_ATOMS: atom_id res chain seq x y z
N MET A 1 43.31 -0.59 13.17
CA MET A 1 43.98 0.46 13.99
C MET A 1 45.32 -0.07 14.48
N ASN A 2 46.43 0.56 14.13
CA ASN A 2 47.73 0.24 14.71
C ASN A 2 47.80 0.82 16.13
N SER A 3 48.06 -0.02 17.13
CA SER A 3 48.22 0.42 18.53
C SER A 3 49.33 1.48 18.62
N PRO A 4 49.21 2.51 19.48
CA PRO A 4 50.25 3.53 19.70
C PRO A 4 51.62 2.92 20.04
N SER A 5 51.65 1.74 20.66
CA SER A 5 52.88 0.98 20.88
C SER A 5 53.56 0.52 19.59
N LYS A 6 52.78 0.12 18.56
CA LYS A 6 53.31 -0.28 17.25
C LYS A 6 53.87 0.92 16.48
N LEU A 7 53.26 2.10 16.60
CA LEU A 7 53.75 3.33 15.98
C LEU A 7 55.07 3.79 16.61
N PHE A 8 55.18 3.72 17.93
CA PHE A 8 56.41 4.03 18.65
C PHE A 8 57.53 3.05 18.28
N LEU A 9 57.27 1.74 18.35
CA LEU A 9 58.25 0.70 18.01
C LEU A 9 58.66 0.76 16.54
N SER A 10 57.72 0.99 15.62
CA SER A 10 58.01 1.13 14.19
C SER A 10 58.80 2.41 13.88
N SER A 11 58.58 3.49 14.63
CA SER A 11 59.35 4.73 14.49
C SER A 11 60.75 4.59 15.08
N LEU A 12 60.92 3.79 16.13
CA LEU A 12 62.23 3.50 16.74
C LEU A 12 63.11 2.64 15.81
N VAL A 13 62.50 1.68 15.10
CA VAL A 13 63.16 0.73 14.18
C VAL A 13 63.11 1.20 12.71
N ALA A 14 62.60 2.42 12.45
CA ALA A 14 62.60 3.01 11.11
C ALA A 14 64.03 3.12 10.57
N LYS A 15 64.23 2.92 9.26
CA LYS A 15 65.54 2.90 8.59
C LYS A 15 66.41 4.12 8.92
N ASP A 16 65.79 5.29 9.08
CA ASP A 16 66.47 6.55 9.39
C ASP A 16 66.89 6.69 10.88
N ASN A 17 66.18 6.01 11.78
CA ASN A 17 66.45 6.02 13.23
C ASN A 17 67.32 4.83 13.66
N LEU A 18 67.43 3.78 12.84
CA LEU A 18 68.21 2.58 13.12
C LEU A 18 69.71 2.88 13.30
N VAL A 19 70.27 3.77 12.47
CA VAL A 19 71.67 4.22 12.61
C VAL A 19 71.88 4.98 13.92
N THR A 20 70.96 5.89 14.26
CA THR A 20 71.02 6.66 15.52
C THR A 20 70.91 5.75 16.73
N LEU A 21 70.01 4.75 16.69
CA LEU A 21 69.83 3.73 17.72
C LEU A 21 71.11 2.93 17.98
N ILE A 22 71.76 2.46 16.91
CA ILE A 22 73.03 1.71 17.01
C ILE A 22 74.12 2.59 17.62
N ILE A 23 74.24 3.84 17.18
CA ILE A 23 75.27 4.75 17.69
C ILE A 23 74.99 5.11 19.16
N THR A 24 73.74 5.33 19.59
CA THR A 24 73.39 5.50 21.02
C THR A 24 73.83 4.32 21.87
N LEU A 25 73.54 3.10 21.44
CA LEU A 25 73.92 1.88 22.17
C LEU A 25 75.44 1.74 22.27
N LEU A 26 76.16 2.12 21.23
CA LEU A 26 77.63 2.12 21.21
C LEU A 26 78.20 3.11 22.22
N PHE A 27 77.71 4.37 22.26
CA PHE A 27 78.19 5.36 23.23
C PHE A 27 77.82 5.01 24.67
N ILE A 28 76.63 4.45 24.91
CA ILE A 28 76.25 3.91 26.22
C ILE A 28 77.23 2.81 26.64
N SER A 29 77.55 1.87 25.75
CA SER A 29 78.52 0.81 26.03
C SER A 29 79.91 1.37 26.38
N ILE A 30 80.38 2.39 25.65
CA ILE A 30 81.64 3.10 25.96
C ILE A 30 81.59 3.77 27.33
N THR A 31 80.49 4.42 27.71
CA THR A 31 80.34 5.03 29.04
C THR A 31 80.40 4.00 30.17
N LEU A 32 79.73 2.86 30.01
CA LEU A 32 79.74 1.78 31.00
C LEU A 32 81.14 1.16 31.15
N ILE A 33 81.82 0.91 30.04
CA ILE A 33 83.18 0.34 30.05
C ILE A 33 84.17 1.32 30.69
N SER A 34 84.14 2.60 30.31
CA SER A 34 85.02 3.63 30.86
C SER A 34 84.77 3.91 32.34
N LEU A 35 83.50 3.91 32.79
CA LEU A 35 83.14 4.02 34.20
C LEU A 35 83.62 2.82 35.03
N SER A 36 83.49 1.61 34.50
CA SER A 36 83.99 0.37 35.14
C SER A 36 85.52 0.38 35.29
N LEU A 37 86.25 0.86 34.28
CA LEU A 37 87.71 1.01 34.32
C LEU A 37 88.17 2.03 35.37
N ILE A 38 87.43 3.13 35.56
CA ILE A 38 87.70 4.12 36.61
C ILE A 38 87.45 3.52 37.99
N ALA A 39 86.30 2.87 38.20
CA ALA A 39 85.90 2.32 39.50
C ALA A 39 86.76 1.12 39.94
N GLY A 40 87.22 0.29 39.01
CA GLY A 40 88.03 -0.90 39.28
C GLY A 40 89.55 -0.67 39.29
N GLY A 41 90.02 0.57 39.06
CA GLY A 41 91.46 0.89 39.01
C GLY A 41 92.22 0.35 37.79
N GLY A 42 91.53 -0.32 36.86
CA GLY A 42 92.12 -0.94 35.66
C GLY A 42 92.51 0.04 34.55
N TYR A 43 92.24 1.35 34.71
CA TYR A 43 92.56 2.37 33.71
C TYR A 43 94.06 2.47 33.42
N GLN A 44 94.92 2.17 34.42
CA GLN A 44 96.38 2.31 34.35
C GLN A 44 97.04 1.32 33.38
N GLN A 45 96.33 0.27 32.96
CA GLN A 45 96.78 -0.71 31.96
C GLN A 45 96.48 -0.26 30.51
N TYR A 46 95.58 0.71 30.31
CA TYR A 46 95.12 1.16 28.99
C TYR A 46 95.45 2.63 28.70
N LEU A 47 95.46 3.49 29.72
CA LEU A 47 95.82 4.90 29.61
C LEU A 47 96.60 5.36 30.85
N ASP A 48 97.76 5.98 30.65
CA ASP A 48 98.62 6.51 31.72
C ASP A 48 98.01 7.71 32.48
N ASN A 49 96.94 8.32 31.94
CA ASN A 49 96.34 9.55 32.47
C ASN A 49 94.86 9.39 32.82
N ILE A 50 94.54 9.44 34.11
CA ILE A 50 93.17 9.39 34.65
C ILE A 50 92.29 10.54 34.14
N GLN A 51 92.87 11.72 33.86
CA GLN A 51 92.13 12.87 33.32
C GLN A 51 91.65 12.60 31.89
N ALA A 52 92.35 11.78 31.11
CA ALA A 52 91.93 11.41 29.76
C ALA A 52 90.73 10.45 29.78
N VAL A 53 90.73 9.46 30.68
CA VAL A 53 89.63 8.48 30.80
C VAL A 53 88.34 9.14 31.31
N THR A 54 88.46 10.04 32.29
CA THR A 54 87.34 10.82 32.81
C THR A 54 86.77 11.77 31.75
N ALA A 55 87.60 12.41 30.93
CA ALA A 55 87.16 13.23 29.79
C ALA A 55 86.42 12.41 28.72
N ILE A 56 86.90 11.20 28.38
CA ILE A 56 86.22 10.29 27.43
C ILE A 56 84.85 9.85 27.98
N THR A 57 84.77 9.54 29.28
CA THR A 57 83.52 9.15 29.95
C THR A 57 82.51 10.30 29.92
N ALA A 58 82.96 11.53 30.19
CA ALA A 58 82.12 12.72 30.11
C ALA A 58 81.65 13.03 28.68
N ALA A 59 82.54 12.96 27.70
CA ALA A 59 82.18 13.20 26.29
C ALA A 59 81.19 12.15 25.76
N SER A 60 81.42 10.86 26.05
CA SER A 60 80.55 9.77 25.60
C SER A 60 79.17 9.80 26.27
N SER A 61 79.07 10.20 27.54
CA SER A 61 77.79 10.35 28.24
C SER A 61 76.97 11.52 27.69
N ILE A 62 77.59 12.66 27.38
CA ILE A 62 76.92 13.79 26.73
C ILE A 62 76.38 13.37 25.35
N ILE A 63 77.18 12.68 24.54
CA ILE A 63 76.75 12.23 23.20
C ILE A 63 75.61 11.20 23.31
N ALA A 64 75.70 10.25 24.24
CA ALA A 64 74.65 9.27 24.49
C ALA A 64 73.31 9.95 24.86
N ILE A 65 73.35 10.95 25.75
CA ILE A 65 72.17 11.71 26.17
C ILE A 65 71.57 12.49 24.99
N LEU A 66 72.39 13.21 24.23
CA LEU A 66 71.93 14.00 23.08
C LEU A 66 71.27 13.13 22.00
N MET A 67 71.86 11.98 21.71
CA MET A 67 71.28 11.07 20.73
C MET A 67 70.03 10.35 21.27
N ALA A 68 69.96 10.03 22.57
CA ALA A 68 68.75 9.49 23.19
C ALA A 68 67.58 10.48 23.13
N ILE A 69 67.85 11.78 23.37
CA ILE A 69 66.85 12.85 23.22
C ILE A 69 66.36 12.93 21.76
N ARG A 70 67.28 12.91 20.79
CA ARG A 70 66.94 12.92 19.36
C ARG A 70 66.07 11.72 18.97
N LEU A 71 66.43 10.52 19.44
CA LEU A 71 65.70 9.28 19.16
C LEU A 71 64.29 9.30 19.75
N CYS A 72 64.10 9.93 20.91
CA CYS A 72 62.79 10.07 21.57
C CYS A 72 61.93 11.18 20.95
N TYR A 73 62.52 12.26 20.44
CA TYR A 73 61.79 13.41 19.89
C TYR A 73 60.97 13.07 18.63
N SER A 74 61.54 12.29 17.71
CA SER A 74 60.88 11.90 16.44
C SER A 74 59.55 11.15 16.64
N PRO A 75 59.49 10.04 17.41
CA PRO A 75 58.23 9.31 17.61
C PRO A 75 57.19 10.11 18.38
N VAL A 76 57.61 10.94 19.34
CA VAL A 76 56.70 11.81 20.10
C VAL A 76 56.05 12.85 19.19
N LYS A 77 56.79 13.44 18.24
CA LYS A 77 56.25 14.36 17.25
C LYS A 77 55.23 13.68 16.31
N THR A 78 55.55 12.49 15.81
CA THR A 78 54.65 11.74 14.93
C THR A 78 53.36 11.34 15.64
N LEU A 79 53.46 10.88 16.90
CA LEU A 79 52.31 10.52 17.71
C LEU A 79 51.40 11.72 17.95
N LYS A 80 51.98 12.88 18.29
CA LYS A 80 51.22 14.13 18.45
C LYS A 80 50.47 14.53 17.18
N SER A 81 51.15 14.55 16.03
CA SER A 81 50.50 14.87 14.76
C SER A 81 49.41 13.87 14.36
N SER A 82 49.57 12.60 14.73
CA SER A 82 48.56 11.57 14.46
C SER A 82 47.33 11.71 15.37
N LEU A 83 47.54 12.10 16.63
CA LEU A 83 46.44 12.42 17.56
C LEU A 83 45.68 13.66 17.10
N ASP A 84 46.38 14.72 16.70
CA ASP A 84 45.75 15.94 16.18
C ASP A 84 44.91 15.64 14.92
N ASN A 85 45.43 14.84 13.99
CA ASN A 85 44.69 14.42 12.79
C ASN A 85 43.48 13.54 13.12
N MET A 86 43.60 12.64 14.10
CA MET A 86 42.48 11.82 14.56
C MET A 86 41.39 12.67 15.22
N GLU A 87 41.78 13.68 15.99
CA GLU A 87 40.84 14.61 16.63
C GLU A 87 40.07 15.42 15.59
N ILE A 88 40.77 15.94 14.56
CA ILE A 88 40.16 16.67 13.45
C ILE A 88 39.18 15.75 12.69
N GLN A 89 39.59 14.53 12.34
CA GLN A 89 38.72 13.58 11.64
C GLN A 89 37.49 13.22 12.47
N ASN A 90 37.66 13.02 13.77
CA ASN A 90 36.56 12.69 14.68
C ASN A 90 35.58 13.87 14.82
N ARG A 91 36.09 15.11 14.91
CA ARG A 91 35.25 16.32 14.89
C ARG A 91 34.47 16.43 13.58
N HIS A 92 35.12 16.27 12.44
CA HIS A 92 34.44 16.28 11.14
C HIS A 92 33.35 15.21 11.03
N ASN A 93 33.63 13.98 11.51
CA ASN A 93 32.64 12.92 11.55
C ASN A 93 31.45 13.28 12.46
N GLN A 94 31.70 13.85 13.64
CA GLN A 94 30.63 14.28 14.56
C GLN A 94 29.79 15.40 13.97
N ASP A 95 30.41 16.41 13.37
CA ASP A 95 29.72 17.51 12.72
C ASP A 95 28.85 17.01 11.56
N ALA A 96 29.38 16.08 10.74
CA ALA A 96 28.63 15.46 9.64
C ALA A 96 27.43 14.63 10.14
N ILE A 97 27.57 13.92 11.26
CA ILE A 97 26.47 13.16 11.89
C ILE A 97 25.42 14.10 12.47
N LEU A 98 25.82 15.16 13.19
CA LEU A 98 24.90 16.11 13.78
C LEU A 98 24.10 16.85 12.71
N ARG A 99 24.75 17.26 11.62
CA ARG A 99 24.06 17.85 10.47
C ARG A 99 23.06 16.90 9.84
N LEU A 100 23.46 15.64 9.62
CA LEU A 100 22.52 14.65 9.09
C LEU A 100 21.33 14.44 10.04
N LEU A 101 21.57 14.34 11.35
CA LEU A 101 20.50 14.21 12.34
C LEU A 101 19.54 15.40 12.34
N ASP A 102 20.05 16.62 12.16
CA ASP A 102 19.25 17.83 12.04
C ASP A 102 18.39 17.80 10.77
N GLU A 103 18.99 17.46 9.63
CA GLU A 103 18.29 17.28 8.34
C GLU A 103 17.23 16.14 8.42
N MET A 104 17.40 15.18 9.33
CA MET A 104 16.42 14.09 9.56
C MET A 104 15.25 14.51 10.46
N GLY A 105 15.38 15.61 11.21
CA GLY A 105 14.31 16.11 12.08
C GLY A 105 13.05 16.42 11.29
N ASP A 106 13.19 17.19 10.21
CA ASP A 106 12.07 17.59 9.35
C ASP A 106 11.39 16.37 8.68
N LEU A 107 12.18 15.37 8.28
CA LEU A 107 11.65 14.11 7.74
C LEU A 107 10.82 13.34 8.79
N ALA A 108 11.25 13.34 10.05
CA ALA A 108 10.52 12.68 11.14
C ALA A 108 9.16 13.33 11.41
N ASP A 109 9.03 14.63 11.16
CA ASP A 109 7.77 15.36 11.21
C ASP A 109 6.88 15.13 9.97
N GLY A 110 7.37 14.35 9.00
CA GLY A 110 6.65 13.97 7.79
C GLY A 110 6.79 14.97 6.64
N ASP A 111 7.70 15.95 6.76
CA ASP A 111 8.01 16.83 5.65
C ASP A 111 8.85 16.08 4.61
N LEU A 112 8.16 15.49 3.64
CA LEU A 112 8.82 14.84 2.52
C LEU A 112 9.39 15.84 1.52
N THR A 113 9.30 17.17 1.68
CA THR A 113 9.87 18.14 0.72
C THR A 113 11.37 18.37 0.92
N VAL A 114 11.90 17.97 2.08
CA VAL A 114 13.31 18.09 2.41
C VAL A 114 14.18 17.06 1.68
N SER A 115 15.50 17.27 1.72
CA SER A 115 16.50 16.34 1.20
C SER A 115 17.76 16.42 2.06
N ALA A 116 18.34 15.27 2.37
CA ALA A 116 19.62 15.19 3.05
C ALA A 116 20.76 15.60 2.11
N THR A 117 21.72 16.38 2.59
CA THR A 117 22.87 16.81 1.80
C THR A 117 23.84 15.65 1.63
N VAL A 118 24.10 15.22 0.39
CA VAL A 118 25.09 14.18 0.10
C VAL A 118 26.49 14.81 0.03
N THR A 119 27.36 14.47 0.97
CA THR A 119 28.78 14.88 0.98
C THR A 119 29.70 13.67 0.75
N GLU A 120 30.99 13.91 0.53
CA GLU A 120 32.01 12.83 0.45
C GLU A 120 32.40 12.28 1.83
N ASP A 121 31.80 12.79 2.90
CA ASP A 121 32.07 12.36 4.27
C ASP A 121 31.47 10.97 4.56
N ILE A 122 31.75 10.45 5.76
CA ILE A 122 31.28 9.12 6.19
C ILE A 122 29.75 8.96 6.17
N THR A 123 29.00 10.06 6.24
CA THR A 123 27.53 10.07 6.24
C THR A 123 26.93 10.18 4.83
N GLY A 124 27.72 10.43 3.78
CA GLY A 124 27.21 10.65 2.43
C GLY A 124 26.36 9.51 1.88
N ALA A 125 26.81 8.26 2.06
CA ALA A 125 26.05 7.07 1.63
C ALA A 125 24.73 6.89 2.41
N ILE A 126 24.68 7.36 3.67
CA ILE A 126 23.47 7.35 4.49
C ILE A 126 22.50 8.42 3.98
N ALA A 127 22.99 9.64 3.72
CA ALA A 127 22.19 10.72 3.14
C ALA A 127 21.56 10.30 1.80
N ASP A 128 22.31 9.62 0.94
CA ASP A 128 21.81 9.10 -0.34
C ASP A 128 20.70 8.05 -0.14
N SER A 129 20.91 7.08 0.76
CA SER A 129 19.92 6.05 1.09
C SER A 129 18.63 6.64 1.68
N VAL A 130 18.77 7.70 2.48
CA VAL A 130 17.62 8.45 3.01
C VAL A 130 16.88 9.16 1.88
N ASN A 131 17.57 9.88 1.01
CA ASN A 131 16.93 10.58 -0.11
C ASN A 131 16.14 9.61 -1.00
N TYR A 132 16.70 8.42 -1.28
CA TYR A 132 15.98 7.36 -1.97
C TYR A 132 14.68 6.95 -1.24
N THR A 133 14.74 6.86 0.09
CA THR A 133 13.57 6.54 0.92
C THR A 133 12.54 7.68 0.89
N ILE A 134 12.97 8.94 0.94
CA ILE A 134 12.09 10.12 0.81
C ILE A 134 11.37 10.07 -0.54
N ASP A 135 12.09 9.81 -1.63
CA ASP A 135 11.48 9.73 -2.96
C ASP A 135 10.49 8.55 -3.08
N ALA A 136 10.80 7.40 -2.49
CA ALA A 136 9.87 6.27 -2.43
C ALA A 136 8.60 6.62 -1.64
N LEU A 137 8.73 7.34 -0.52
CA LEU A 137 7.61 7.82 0.28
C LEU A 137 6.78 8.88 -0.47
N ARG A 138 7.41 9.82 -1.20
CA ARG A 138 6.73 10.80 -2.05
C ARG A 138 5.84 10.10 -3.08
N ASN A 139 6.42 9.15 -3.82
CA ASN A 139 5.70 8.36 -4.82
C ASN A 139 4.52 7.60 -4.18
N LEU A 140 4.70 7.02 -2.98
CA LEU A 140 3.63 6.35 -2.26
C LEU A 140 2.50 7.31 -1.89
N VAL A 141 2.81 8.50 -1.36
CA VAL A 141 1.82 9.52 -1.00
C VAL A 141 1.07 10.03 -2.24
N GLU A 142 1.75 10.24 -3.36
CA GLU A 142 1.12 10.61 -4.63
C GLU A 142 0.15 9.51 -5.11
N GLN A 143 0.56 8.25 -5.05
CA GLN A 143 -0.28 7.10 -5.39
C GLN A 143 -1.52 7.01 -4.49
N ILE A 144 -1.35 7.24 -3.17
CA ILE A 144 -2.45 7.27 -2.20
C ILE A 144 -3.42 8.41 -2.53
N ASN A 145 -2.92 9.61 -2.83
CA ASN A 145 -3.76 10.75 -3.17
C ASN A 145 -4.56 10.48 -4.46
N SER A 146 -3.90 10.00 -5.51
CA SER A 146 -4.54 9.60 -6.77
C SER A 146 -5.62 8.52 -6.55
N THR A 147 -5.32 7.50 -5.75
CA THR A 147 -6.29 6.45 -5.41
C THR A 147 -7.48 7.01 -4.63
N THR A 148 -7.23 7.93 -3.69
CA THR A 148 -8.28 8.58 -2.90
C THR A 148 -9.21 9.41 -3.78
N LEU A 149 -8.66 10.14 -4.77
CA LEU A 149 -9.45 10.87 -5.76
C LEU A 149 -10.31 9.93 -6.62
N GLN A 150 -9.75 8.80 -7.05
CA GLN A 150 -10.51 7.79 -7.80
C GLN A 150 -11.64 7.19 -6.96
N VAL A 151 -11.39 6.87 -5.69
CA VAL A 151 -12.41 6.37 -4.76
C VAL A 151 -13.51 7.42 -4.53
N ALA A 152 -13.14 8.69 -4.35
CA ALA A 152 -14.10 9.78 -4.19
C ALA A 152 -14.99 9.95 -5.45
N SER A 153 -14.38 9.89 -6.64
CA SER A 153 -15.12 9.93 -7.91
C SER A 153 -16.08 8.74 -8.06
N ALA A 154 -15.61 7.52 -7.77
CA ALA A 154 -16.43 6.32 -7.83
C ALA A 154 -17.60 6.35 -6.82
N ALA A 155 -17.37 6.92 -5.63
CA ALA A 155 -18.42 7.12 -4.63
C ALA A 155 -19.48 8.13 -5.11
N GLN A 156 -19.07 9.22 -5.78
CA GLN A 156 -20.00 10.19 -6.38
C GLN A 156 -20.83 9.58 -7.51
N GLU A 157 -20.21 8.79 -8.39
CA GLU A 157 -20.91 8.07 -9.46
C GLU A 157 -21.90 7.04 -8.90
N THR A 158 -21.49 6.30 -7.86
CA THR A 158 -22.37 5.36 -7.16
C THR A 158 -23.56 6.08 -6.53
N GLN A 159 -23.33 7.24 -5.90
CA GLN A 159 -24.38 8.05 -5.30
C GLN A 159 -25.38 8.55 -6.36
N ALA A 160 -24.90 9.00 -7.52
CA ALA A 160 -25.75 9.42 -8.63
C ALA A 160 -26.58 8.26 -9.18
N THR A 161 -25.96 7.09 -9.33
CA THR A 161 -26.64 5.85 -9.76
C THR A 161 -27.71 5.42 -8.76
N ALA A 162 -27.42 5.50 -7.46
CA ALA A 162 -28.39 5.19 -6.41
C ALA A 162 -29.62 6.12 -6.45
N LEU A 163 -29.41 7.43 -6.66
CA LEU A 163 -30.52 8.39 -6.81
C LEU A 163 -31.36 8.10 -8.05
N HIS A 164 -30.73 7.79 -9.19
CA HIS A 164 -31.43 7.37 -10.39
C HIS A 164 -32.24 6.08 -10.18
N LEU A 165 -31.69 5.12 -9.44
CA LEU A 165 -32.37 3.87 -9.12
C LEU A 165 -33.57 4.11 -8.19
N THR A 166 -33.46 5.01 -7.23
CA THR A 166 -34.59 5.41 -6.37
C THR A 166 -35.72 6.01 -7.20
N ASP A 167 -35.42 6.97 -8.07
CA ASP A 167 -36.42 7.60 -8.96
C ASP A 167 -37.09 6.57 -9.89
N ALA A 168 -36.29 5.69 -10.51
CA ALA A 168 -36.80 4.60 -11.33
C ALA A 168 -37.68 3.61 -10.54
N SER A 169 -37.32 3.33 -9.29
CA SER A 169 -38.10 2.44 -8.41
C SER A 169 -39.44 3.07 -8.01
N ASP A 170 -39.47 4.38 -7.75
CA ASP A 170 -40.70 5.12 -7.48
C ASP A 170 -41.63 5.11 -8.69
N HIS A 171 -41.09 5.34 -9.89
CA HIS A 171 -41.85 5.21 -11.14
C HIS A 171 -42.37 3.79 -11.36
N GLN A 172 -41.55 2.77 -11.12
CA GLN A 172 -41.98 1.37 -11.24
C GLN A 172 -43.11 1.04 -10.24
N SER A 173 -43.03 1.55 -9.01
CA SER A 173 -44.08 1.39 -7.99
C SER A 173 -45.41 2.01 -8.42
N GLN A 174 -45.37 3.20 -9.03
CA GLN A 174 -46.55 3.85 -9.59
C GLN A 174 -47.15 3.01 -10.73
N GLN A 175 -46.33 2.52 -11.65
CA GLN A 175 -46.78 1.65 -12.74
C GLN A 175 -47.41 0.35 -12.22
N ILE A 176 -46.85 -0.28 -11.18
CA ILE A 176 -47.44 -1.46 -10.55
C ILE A 176 -48.82 -1.13 -9.97
N THR A 177 -48.99 0.05 -9.38
CA THR A 177 -50.28 0.50 -8.84
C THR A 177 -51.31 0.68 -9.96
N GLU A 178 -50.92 1.30 -11.08
CA GLU A 178 -51.77 1.46 -12.25
C GLU A 178 -52.19 0.11 -12.86
N VAL A 179 -51.24 -0.81 -13.03
CA VAL A 179 -51.50 -2.18 -13.52
C VAL A 179 -52.44 -2.92 -12.57
N THR A 180 -52.25 -2.79 -11.26
CA THR A 180 -53.13 -3.41 -10.25
C THR A 180 -54.57 -2.88 -10.36
N SER A 181 -54.73 -1.57 -10.59
CA SER A 181 -56.03 -0.96 -10.84
C SER A 181 -56.66 -1.51 -12.13
N ALA A 182 -55.89 -1.61 -13.21
CA ALA A 182 -56.37 -2.18 -14.48
C ALA A 182 -56.80 -3.65 -14.33
N ILE A 183 -56.07 -4.45 -13.55
CA ILE A 183 -56.44 -5.84 -13.24
C ILE A 183 -57.76 -5.89 -12.47
N THR A 184 -57.99 -4.96 -11.54
CA THR A 184 -59.25 -4.89 -10.77
C THR A 184 -60.43 -4.55 -11.69
N GLN A 185 -60.24 -3.63 -12.63
CA GLN A 185 -61.24 -3.31 -13.66
C GLN A 185 -61.50 -4.51 -14.59
N MET A 186 -60.46 -5.24 -14.99
CA MET A 186 -60.60 -6.46 -15.79
C MET A 186 -61.39 -7.54 -15.04
N ALA A 187 -61.12 -7.75 -13.75
CA ALA A 187 -61.86 -8.70 -12.93
C ALA A 187 -63.35 -8.35 -12.87
N ALA A 188 -63.69 -7.07 -12.66
CA ALA A 188 -65.08 -6.61 -12.69
C ALA A 188 -65.73 -6.80 -14.06
N SER A 189 -64.99 -6.56 -15.15
CA SER A 189 -65.49 -6.81 -16.51
C SER A 189 -65.74 -8.29 -16.77
N ILE A 190 -64.91 -9.19 -16.25
CA ILE A 190 -65.09 -10.64 -16.37
C ILE A 190 -66.35 -11.08 -15.62
N GLU A 191 -66.58 -10.56 -14.42
CA GLU A 191 -67.79 -10.83 -13.65
C GLU A 191 -69.05 -10.42 -14.42
N LEU A 192 -69.05 -9.21 -15.00
CA LEU A 192 -70.16 -8.73 -15.85
C LEU A 192 -70.37 -9.62 -17.09
N VAL A 193 -69.30 -10.08 -17.73
CA VAL A 193 -69.41 -11.00 -18.88
C VAL A 193 -69.99 -12.34 -18.44
N SER A 194 -69.60 -12.84 -17.27
CA SER A 194 -70.12 -14.09 -16.70
C SER A 194 -71.62 -13.98 -16.40
N GLU A 195 -72.05 -12.90 -15.76
CA GLU A 195 -73.47 -12.63 -15.48
C GLU A 195 -74.29 -12.54 -16.78
N ASN A 196 -73.82 -11.79 -17.77
CA ASN A 196 -74.48 -11.67 -19.07
C ASN A 196 -74.59 -13.02 -19.80
N ALA A 197 -73.57 -13.88 -19.68
CA ALA A 197 -73.60 -15.23 -20.23
C ALA A 197 -74.63 -16.12 -19.52
N SER A 198 -74.72 -16.03 -18.18
CA SER A 198 -75.73 -16.74 -17.39
C SER A 198 -77.14 -16.31 -17.79
N GLN A 199 -77.39 -15.00 -17.85
CA GLN A 199 -78.68 -14.45 -18.29
C GLN A 199 -79.04 -14.89 -19.72
N SER A 200 -78.05 -14.93 -20.62
CA SER A 200 -78.26 -15.41 -22.00
C SER A 200 -78.63 -16.90 -22.04
N SER A 201 -78.02 -17.71 -21.17
CA SER A 201 -78.37 -19.13 -21.02
C SER A 201 -79.82 -19.30 -20.53
N ASP A 202 -80.25 -18.50 -19.55
CA ASP A 202 -81.62 -18.54 -19.04
C ASP A 202 -82.66 -18.15 -20.11
N VAL A 203 -82.37 -17.10 -20.89
CA VAL A 203 -83.22 -16.68 -22.01
C VAL A 203 -83.29 -17.77 -23.09
N ALA A 204 -82.18 -18.44 -23.39
CA ALA A 204 -82.16 -19.56 -24.33
C ALA A 204 -83.02 -20.74 -23.81
N GLN A 205 -82.90 -21.08 -22.53
CA GLN A 205 -83.72 -22.12 -21.88
C GLN A 205 -85.22 -21.78 -21.96
N GLN A 206 -85.58 -20.53 -21.69
CA GLN A 206 -86.95 -20.04 -21.78
C GLN A 206 -87.47 -20.08 -23.23
N SER A 207 -86.64 -19.70 -24.19
CA SER A 207 -86.98 -19.74 -25.62
C SER A 207 -87.26 -21.17 -26.10
N VAL A 208 -86.49 -22.15 -25.63
CA VAL A 208 -86.75 -23.58 -25.89
C VAL A 208 -88.10 -24.00 -25.30
N ALA A 209 -88.40 -23.61 -24.05
CA ALA A 209 -89.68 -23.93 -23.42
C ALA A 209 -90.87 -23.32 -24.18
N LEU A 210 -90.75 -22.06 -24.61
CA LEU A 210 -91.76 -21.39 -25.43
C LEU A 210 -91.94 -22.06 -26.80
N ALA A 211 -90.86 -22.47 -27.46
CA ALA A 211 -90.92 -23.21 -28.72
C ALA A 211 -91.66 -24.55 -28.57
N VAL A 212 -91.44 -25.27 -27.46
CA VAL A 212 -92.18 -26.51 -27.14
C VAL A 212 -93.67 -26.25 -26.96
N GLN A 213 -94.06 -25.20 -26.22
CA GLN A 213 -95.47 -24.80 -26.09
C GLN A 213 -96.08 -24.39 -27.43
N GLY A 214 -95.34 -23.61 -28.23
CA GLY A 214 -95.77 -23.21 -29.58
C GLY A 214 -96.01 -24.41 -30.49
N ASN A 215 -95.11 -25.40 -30.47
CA ASN A 215 -95.29 -26.64 -31.23
C ASN A 215 -96.56 -27.41 -30.79
N ALA A 216 -96.86 -27.45 -29.49
CA ALA A 216 -98.09 -28.05 -28.98
C ALA A 216 -99.34 -27.29 -29.46
N ALA A 217 -99.31 -25.96 -29.47
CA ALA A 217 -100.41 -25.13 -29.98
C ALA A 217 -100.65 -25.32 -31.48
N VAL A 218 -99.59 -25.43 -32.27
CA VAL A 218 -99.66 -25.75 -33.71
C VAL A 218 -100.27 -27.13 -33.91
N LYS A 219 -99.81 -28.17 -33.19
CA LYS A 219 -100.42 -29.51 -33.25
C LYS A 219 -101.90 -29.50 -32.91
N LYS A 220 -102.31 -28.75 -31.88
CA LYS A 220 -103.73 -28.61 -31.53
C LYS A 220 -104.53 -27.94 -32.65
N SER A 221 -103.96 -26.94 -33.32
CA SER A 221 -104.58 -26.26 -34.46
C SER A 221 -104.71 -27.19 -35.67
N ILE A 222 -103.70 -28.02 -35.96
CA ILE A 222 -103.75 -29.04 -37.02
C ILE A 222 -104.88 -30.04 -36.74
N ASN A 223 -104.96 -30.58 -35.52
CA ASN A 223 -106.05 -31.50 -35.14
C ASN A 223 -107.44 -30.84 -35.28
N GLY A 224 -107.55 -29.55 -34.94
CA GLY A 224 -108.76 -28.77 -35.16
C GLY A 224 -109.14 -28.66 -36.64
N MET A 225 -108.17 -28.39 -37.51
CA MET A 225 -108.38 -28.35 -38.97
C MET A 225 -108.77 -29.72 -39.55
N ASP A 226 -108.20 -30.81 -39.04
CA ASP A 226 -108.59 -32.17 -39.44
C ASP A 226 -110.05 -32.48 -39.06
N ASN A 227 -110.48 -32.07 -37.86
CA ASN A 227 -111.88 -32.20 -37.44
C ASN A 227 -112.83 -31.38 -38.32
N ILE A 228 -112.46 -30.13 -38.65
CA ILE A 228 -113.25 -29.28 -39.57
C ILE A 228 -113.34 -29.95 -40.94
N ARG A 229 -112.23 -30.49 -41.45
CA ARG A 229 -112.19 -31.21 -42.73
C ARG A 229 -113.16 -32.39 -42.73
N GLU A 230 -113.19 -33.19 -41.67
CA GLU A 230 -114.10 -34.33 -41.52
C GLU A 230 -115.58 -33.87 -41.46
N GLN A 231 -115.89 -32.82 -40.70
CA GLN A 231 -117.23 -32.24 -40.64
C GLN A 231 -117.69 -31.69 -42.01
N ILE A 232 -116.81 -31.02 -42.76
CA ILE A 232 -117.11 -30.54 -44.12
C ILE A 232 -117.40 -31.73 -45.06
N GLN A 233 -116.63 -32.82 -44.97
CA GLN A 233 -116.88 -34.03 -45.75
C GLN A 233 -118.24 -34.66 -45.42
N GLU A 234 -118.57 -34.81 -44.14
CA GLU A 234 -119.89 -35.31 -43.72
C GLU A 234 -121.03 -34.40 -44.19
N THR A 235 -120.85 -33.09 -44.10
CA THR A 235 -121.81 -32.09 -44.60
C THR A 235 -121.98 -32.21 -46.12
N SER A 236 -120.89 -32.32 -46.87
CA SER A 236 -120.91 -32.53 -48.33
C SER A 236 -121.64 -33.82 -48.72
N LYS A 237 -121.40 -34.94 -48.01
CA LYS A 237 -122.16 -36.20 -48.21
C LYS A 237 -123.66 -36.03 -47.94
N ARG A 238 -124.04 -35.25 -46.92
CA ARG A 238 -125.45 -34.96 -46.60
C ARG A 238 -126.10 -34.11 -47.70
N ILE A 239 -125.41 -33.06 -48.18
CA ILE A 239 -125.87 -32.22 -49.29
C ILE A 239 -126.05 -33.07 -50.56
N LYS A 240 -125.08 -33.93 -50.90
CA LYS A 240 -125.17 -34.82 -52.06
C LYS A 240 -126.40 -35.73 -51.97
N ARG A 241 -126.65 -36.37 -50.82
CA ARG A 241 -127.84 -37.20 -50.61
C ARG A 241 -129.15 -36.43 -50.74
N LEU A 242 -129.18 -35.17 -50.28
CA LEU A 242 -130.36 -34.30 -50.42
C LEU A 242 -130.63 -33.92 -51.88
N GLY A 243 -129.55 -33.67 -52.64
CA GLY A 243 -129.63 -33.42 -54.09
C GLY A 243 -130.05 -34.65 -54.89
N GLU A 244 -129.68 -35.85 -54.46
CA GLU A 244 -130.14 -37.12 -55.07
C GLU A 244 -131.60 -37.47 -54.69
N SER A 245 -132.16 -36.84 -53.65
CA SER A 245 -133.54 -37.05 -53.19
C SER A 245 -134.53 -35.94 -53.60
N SER A 246 -134.11 -34.98 -54.44
CA SER A 246 -134.92 -33.89 -54.98
C SER A 246 -135.10 -34.07 -56.49
#